data_AF-A0AAW7IY24-F1
#
_entry.id   AF-A0AAW7IY24-F1
#
_cell.length_a   1.000
_cell.length_b   1.000
_cell.length_c   1.000
_cell.angle_alpha   90.00
_cell.angle_beta   90.00
_cell.angle_gamma   90.00
#
_symmetry.space_group_name_H-M   'P 1'
#
loop_
_entity.id
_entity.type
_entity.pdbx_description
1 polymer ?
#
loop_
_entity_poly.entity_id
_entity_poly.type
_entity_poly.pdbx_seq_one_letter_code
_entity_poly.pdbx_strand_id
1 'polypeptide(L)'
;GGLSGSMKRAAVQWGVGRYLYDLPTSFAQTSLEKTDGWNKVFDKKAGKNFWWNNPQLPSWALPQNSKVQNTKADFTEEEIPNPPKLYVVGKDKKEFDEKKLQAVVNKMAIIAGKNYGASVDEQNDWLKMPLDEAYNDIEKFVDIKKEEQND
;
A
#
# COMPACT_ATOMS: atom_id res chain seq x y z
N GLY A 1 10.90 3.70 -33.84
CA GLY A 1 10.90 3.40 -32.39
C GLY A 1 10.95 4.66 -31.54
N GLY A 2 9.86 5.43 -31.47
CA GLY A 2 9.74 6.62 -30.62
C GLY A 2 8.94 6.38 -29.35
N LEU A 3 7.78 5.71 -29.47
CA LEU A 3 6.80 5.52 -28.40
C LEU A 3 7.32 4.72 -27.19
N SER A 4 8.02 3.60 -27.44
CA SER A 4 8.52 2.74 -26.37
C SER A 4 9.77 3.33 -25.68
N GLY A 5 10.55 4.13 -26.41
CA GLY A 5 11.75 4.77 -25.86
C GLY A 5 11.44 5.98 -24.98
N SER A 6 10.48 6.82 -25.39
CA SER A 6 10.00 7.95 -24.58
C SER A 6 9.29 7.47 -23.31
N MET A 7 8.45 6.43 -23.42
CA MET A 7 7.74 5.85 -22.27
C MET A 7 8.70 5.30 -21.20
N LYS A 8 9.75 4.57 -21.62
CA LYS A 8 10.79 4.08 -20.69
C LYS A 8 11.47 5.23 -19.95
N ARG A 9 11.79 6.34 -20.62
CA ARG A 9 12.44 7.51 -19.99
C ARG A 9 11.51 8.28 -19.06
N ALA A 10 10.23 8.39 -19.39
CA ALA A 10 9.23 8.98 -18.50
C ALA A 10 9.07 8.13 -17.23
N ALA A 11 8.98 6.81 -17.35
CA ALA A 11 8.84 5.90 -16.20
C ALA A 11 10.03 5.98 -15.21
N VAL A 12 11.25 6.23 -15.71
CA VAL A 12 12.45 6.41 -14.87
C VAL A 12 12.34 7.65 -13.96
N GLN A 13 11.64 8.71 -14.40
CA GLN A 13 11.41 9.91 -13.56
C GLN A 13 10.51 9.59 -12.36
N TRP A 14 9.55 8.67 -12.54
CA TRP A 14 8.67 8.17 -11.48
C TRP A 14 9.29 7.04 -10.64
N GLY A 15 10.59 6.77 -10.83
CA GLY A 15 11.30 5.74 -10.06
C GLY A 15 11.02 4.30 -10.48
N VAL A 16 10.24 4.08 -11.56
CA VAL A 16 9.95 2.75 -12.07
C VAL A 16 11.24 2.10 -12.59
N GLY A 17 11.60 0.94 -12.03
CA GLY A 17 12.77 0.16 -12.42
C GLY A 17 14.07 0.50 -11.69
N ARG A 18 14.11 1.53 -10.82
CA ARG A 18 15.30 1.83 -10.00
C ARG A 18 15.61 0.72 -8.98
N TYR A 19 14.56 0.07 -8.49
CA TYR A 19 14.69 -1.06 -7.57
C TYR A 19 15.49 -2.20 -8.20
N LEU A 20 15.49 -2.37 -9.53
CA LEU A 20 16.25 -3.42 -10.20
C LEU A 20 17.78 -3.21 -10.16
N TYR A 21 18.28 -2.04 -9.73
CA TYR A 21 19.73 -1.78 -9.64
C TYR A 21 20.41 -2.51 -8.49
N ASP A 22 19.68 -2.72 -7.39
CA ASP A 22 20.19 -3.43 -6.22
C ASP A 22 19.96 -4.95 -6.34
N LEU A 23 19.54 -5.42 -7.53
CA LEU A 23 19.32 -6.83 -7.78
C LEU A 23 20.67 -7.57 -7.78
N PRO A 24 20.86 -8.59 -6.93
CA PRO A 24 22.04 -9.43 -7.03
C PRO A 24 22.10 -10.09 -8.41
N THR A 25 23.31 -10.26 -8.93
CA THR A 25 23.50 -10.94 -10.22
C THR A 25 22.98 -12.38 -10.10
N SER A 26 21.95 -12.70 -10.88
CA SER A 26 21.34 -14.03 -10.94
C SER A 26 21.49 -14.60 -12.34
N PHE A 27 21.81 -15.89 -12.41
CA PHE A 27 21.97 -16.60 -13.67
C PHE A 27 20.81 -17.57 -13.87
N ALA A 28 20.26 -17.59 -15.08
CA ALA A 28 19.24 -18.54 -15.46
C ALA A 28 19.85 -19.95 -15.64
N GLN A 29 19.12 -20.98 -15.23
CA GLN A 29 19.48 -22.35 -15.59
C GLN A 29 19.18 -22.58 -17.08
N THR A 30 20.17 -23.06 -17.82
CA THR A 30 20.06 -23.33 -19.26
C THR A 30 20.18 -24.82 -19.56
N SER A 31 19.41 -25.31 -20.52
CA SER A 31 19.50 -26.67 -21.06
C SER A 31 19.56 -26.65 -22.58
N LEU A 32 20.29 -27.61 -23.15
CA LEU A 32 20.30 -27.89 -24.59
C LEU A 32 19.13 -28.81 -24.99
N GLU A 33 18.56 -29.53 -24.03
CA GLU A 33 17.46 -30.46 -24.23
C GLU A 33 16.12 -29.75 -24.11
N LYS A 34 15.11 -30.30 -24.79
CA LYS A 34 13.75 -29.76 -24.74
C LYS A 34 13.17 -29.99 -23.34
N THR A 35 12.98 -28.91 -22.60
CA THR A 35 12.30 -28.92 -21.30
C THR A 35 10.95 -28.21 -21.43
N ASP A 36 9.87 -28.86 -20.98
CA ASP A 36 8.53 -28.31 -21.07
C ASP A 36 8.35 -27.12 -20.10
N GLY A 37 7.64 -26.08 -20.54
CA GLY A 37 7.45 -24.85 -19.77
C GLY A 37 8.65 -23.88 -19.74
N TRP A 38 9.74 -24.17 -20.45
CA TRP A 38 10.93 -23.29 -20.50
C TRP A 38 10.92 -22.38 -21.73
N ASN A 39 11.55 -21.22 -21.62
CA ASN A 39 11.72 -20.31 -22.75
C ASN A 39 12.72 -20.89 -23.75
N LYS A 40 12.52 -20.58 -25.04
CA LYS A 40 13.33 -21.10 -26.15
C LYS A 40 13.91 -19.98 -26.99
N VAL A 41 15.18 -20.11 -27.36
CA VAL A 41 15.83 -19.27 -28.37
C VAL A 41 16.64 -20.15 -29.30
N PHE A 42 16.60 -19.82 -30.58
CA PHE A 42 17.46 -20.44 -31.58
C PHE A 42 18.65 -19.53 -31.85
N ASP A 43 19.86 -20.02 -31.59
CA ASP A 43 21.07 -19.31 -31.98
C ASP A 43 21.46 -19.68 -33.40
N LYS A 44 21.41 -18.69 -34.30
CA LYS A 44 21.78 -18.84 -35.71
C LYS A 44 23.27 -19.14 -35.90
N LYS A 45 24.14 -18.74 -34.98
CA LYS A 45 25.59 -18.98 -35.06
C LYS A 45 25.95 -20.39 -34.62
N ALA A 46 25.36 -20.86 -33.53
CA ALA A 46 25.59 -22.19 -32.99
C ALA A 46 24.74 -23.29 -33.66
N GLY A 47 23.69 -22.91 -34.41
CA GLY A 47 22.77 -23.85 -35.07
C GLY A 47 21.96 -24.71 -34.10
N LYS A 48 21.84 -24.28 -32.83
CA LYS A 48 21.24 -25.05 -31.73
C LYS A 48 20.14 -24.26 -31.04
N ASN A 49 19.21 -24.99 -30.44
CA ASN A 49 18.19 -24.43 -29.56
C ASN A 49 18.73 -24.38 -28.13
N PHE A 50 18.53 -23.25 -27.46
CA PHE A 50 18.76 -23.10 -26.02
C PHE A 50 17.43 -22.94 -25.32
N TRP A 51 17.30 -23.66 -24.23
CA TRP A 51 16.16 -23.58 -23.32
C TRP A 51 16.62 -22.95 -22.01
N TRP A 52 15.85 -22.03 -21.44
CA TRP A 52 16.17 -21.48 -20.13
C TRP A 52 14.94 -21.31 -19.26
N ASN A 53 15.14 -21.48 -17.95
CA ASN A 53 14.16 -21.12 -16.95
C ASN A 53 14.42 -19.70 -16.44
N ASN A 54 13.36 -18.94 -16.20
CA ASN A 54 13.49 -17.61 -15.61
C ASN A 54 13.95 -17.76 -14.15
N PRO A 55 15.04 -17.11 -13.74
CA PRO A 55 15.44 -17.12 -12.35
C PRO A 55 14.37 -16.42 -11.51
N GLN A 56 14.15 -16.92 -10.30
CA GLN A 56 13.21 -16.31 -9.36
C GLN A 56 13.79 -14.97 -8.89
N LEU A 57 12.95 -13.94 -8.92
CA LEU A 57 13.31 -12.64 -8.36
C LEU A 57 13.16 -12.67 -6.84
N PRO A 58 14.01 -11.96 -6.09
CA PRO A 58 13.83 -11.81 -4.66
C PRO A 58 12.50 -11.08 -4.36
N SER A 59 11.90 -11.40 -3.22
CA SER A 59 10.57 -10.93 -2.83
C SER A 59 10.41 -9.41 -2.84
N TRP A 60 11.47 -8.66 -2.54
CA TRP A 60 11.47 -7.20 -2.57
C TRP A 60 11.38 -6.60 -3.99
N ALA A 61 11.78 -7.35 -5.02
CA ALA A 61 11.75 -6.90 -6.42
C ALA A 61 10.45 -7.28 -7.13
N LEU A 62 9.58 -8.05 -6.47
CA LEU A 62 8.25 -8.42 -6.96
C LEU A 62 7.21 -7.39 -6.49
N PRO A 63 6.21 -7.05 -7.32
CA PRO A 63 5.12 -6.19 -6.89
C PRO A 63 4.30 -6.89 -5.80
N GLN A 64 4.12 -6.25 -4.64
CA GLN A 64 3.45 -6.83 -3.46
C GLN A 64 1.97 -7.20 -3.66
N ASN A 65 1.36 -6.82 -4.80
CA ASN A 65 -0.05 -7.03 -5.11
C ASN A 65 -0.32 -8.04 -6.24
N SER A 66 0.62 -8.90 -6.58
CA SER A 66 0.34 -10.01 -7.51
C SER A 66 -0.40 -11.13 -6.79
N LYS A 67 -1.73 -11.00 -6.67
CA LYS A 67 -2.62 -12.15 -6.48
C LYS A 67 -2.49 -13.07 -7.70
N VAL A 68 -1.48 -13.95 -7.79
CA VAL A 68 -1.49 -15.25 -8.52
C VAL A 68 -0.27 -16.11 -8.09
N GLN A 69 -0.54 -17.06 -7.19
CA GLN A 69 -0.18 -18.50 -7.16
C GLN A 69 1.24 -19.03 -6.84
N ASN A 70 1.26 -19.82 -5.74
CA ASN A 70 2.02 -21.05 -5.41
C ASN A 70 3.56 -20.92 -5.27
N THR A 71 4.23 -21.30 -4.17
CA THR A 71 4.05 -22.48 -3.30
C THR A 71 4.70 -22.24 -1.92
N LYS A 72 4.03 -22.75 -0.88
CA LYS A 72 4.49 -23.07 0.48
C LYS A 72 6.02 -23.10 0.70
N ALA A 73 6.53 -22.12 1.45
CA ALA A 73 7.71 -22.28 2.29
C ALA A 73 7.62 -21.31 3.47
N ASP A 74 7.74 -21.90 4.64
CA ASP A 74 7.62 -21.39 6.00
C ASP A 74 8.77 -20.40 6.30
N PHE A 75 8.47 -19.12 6.57
CA PHE A 75 9.42 -18.20 7.19
C PHE A 75 8.66 -17.16 8.04
N THR A 76 9.04 -17.13 9.31
CA THR A 76 8.61 -16.29 10.42
C THR A 76 8.13 -14.88 10.01
N GLU A 77 6.91 -14.54 10.40
CA GLU A 77 6.35 -13.20 10.35
C GLU A 77 7.19 -12.24 11.22
N GLU A 78 8.21 -11.62 10.63
CA GLU A 78 8.57 -10.28 11.04
C GLU A 78 7.51 -9.35 10.45
N GLU A 79 6.69 -8.75 11.32
CA GLU A 79 5.65 -7.77 10.98
C GLU A 79 6.24 -6.68 10.08
N ILE A 80 6.05 -6.81 8.76
CA ILE A 80 6.20 -5.69 7.83
C ILE A 80 5.12 -4.68 8.24
N PRO A 81 5.47 -3.42 8.56
CA PRO A 81 4.49 -2.43 8.97
C PRO A 81 3.48 -2.28 7.83
N ASN A 82 2.26 -2.76 8.09
CA ASN A 82 1.11 -2.62 7.22
C ASN A 82 1.07 -1.16 6.72
N PRO A 83 0.96 -0.89 5.40
CA PRO A 83 0.90 0.49 4.92
C PRO A 83 -0.16 1.24 5.73
N PRO A 84 0.17 2.41 6.29
CA PRO A 84 -0.75 3.11 7.18
C PRO A 84 -2.05 3.33 6.42
N LYS A 85 -3.16 2.81 6.97
CA LYS A 85 -4.48 3.06 6.42
C LYS A 85 -4.68 4.58 6.38
N LEU A 86 -4.86 5.12 5.17
CA LEU A 86 -5.19 6.51 4.94
C LEU A 86 -6.71 6.66 5.04
N TYR A 87 -7.16 7.46 6.01
CA TYR A 87 -8.57 7.74 6.24
C TYR A 87 -8.93 9.09 5.62
N VAL A 88 -10.03 9.13 4.87
CA VAL A 88 -10.58 10.35 4.26
C VAL A 88 -11.79 10.80 5.07
N VAL A 89 -11.71 11.94 5.75
CA VAL A 89 -12.70 12.32 6.76
C VAL A 89 -13.09 13.81 6.71
N GLY A 90 -14.30 14.13 7.17
CA GLY A 90 -14.86 15.49 7.20
C GLY A 90 -15.44 15.97 5.87
N LYS A 91 -16.17 17.10 5.93
CA LYS A 91 -16.77 17.76 4.74
C LYS A 91 -15.75 18.07 3.64
N ASP A 92 -14.52 18.37 4.03
CA ASP A 92 -13.39 18.70 3.14
C ASP A 92 -12.60 17.47 2.64
N LYS A 93 -12.99 16.23 3.03
CA LYS A 93 -12.29 14.99 2.65
C LYS A 93 -10.78 15.03 2.94
N LYS A 94 -10.41 15.38 4.18
CA LYS A 94 -9.00 15.45 4.59
C LYS A 94 -8.44 14.05 4.82
N GLU A 95 -7.22 13.83 4.34
CA GLU A 95 -6.50 12.57 4.47
C GLU A 95 -5.64 12.54 5.74
N PHE A 96 -5.85 11.52 6.58
CA PHE A 96 -5.10 11.31 7.82
C PHE A 96 -4.52 9.90 7.91
N ASP A 97 -3.31 9.80 8.46
CA ASP A 97 -2.76 8.52 8.94
C ASP A 97 -3.57 8.03 10.16
N GLU A 98 -3.78 6.72 10.30
CA GLU A 98 -4.52 6.09 11.41
C GLU A 98 -4.13 6.63 12.80
N LYS A 99 -2.83 6.70 13.11
CA LYS A 99 -2.32 7.21 14.39
C LYS A 99 -2.65 8.70 14.60
N LYS A 100 -2.59 9.49 13.52
CA LYS A 100 -2.93 10.92 13.58
C LYS A 100 -4.44 11.08 13.76
N LEU A 101 -5.25 10.32 13.03
CA LEU A 101 -6.71 10.37 13.16
C LEU A 101 -7.17 9.95 14.55
N GLN A 102 -6.63 8.88 15.12
CA GLN A 102 -6.90 8.49 16.51
C GLN A 102 -6.58 9.61 17.50
N ALA A 103 -5.41 10.25 17.36
CA ALA A 103 -5.03 11.36 18.23
C ALA A 103 -5.97 12.57 18.06
N VAL A 104 -6.46 12.82 16.84
CA VAL A 104 -7.42 13.88 16.55
C VAL A 104 -8.78 13.56 17.15
N VAL A 105 -9.34 12.36 16.93
CA VAL A 105 -10.62 11.91 17.50
C VAL A 105 -10.59 12.00 19.03
N ASN A 106 -9.53 11.51 19.67
CA ASN A 106 -9.40 11.57 21.13
C ASN A 106 -9.40 13.02 21.64
N LYS A 107 -8.68 13.92 20.96
CA LYS A 107 -8.68 15.34 21.31
C LYS A 107 -10.05 15.98 21.09
N MET A 108 -10.71 15.64 19.98
CA MET A 108 -12.02 16.17 19.60
C MET A 108 -13.09 15.76 20.61
N ALA A 109 -13.09 14.50 21.07
CA ALA A 109 -13.99 13.99 22.10
C ALA A 109 -13.81 14.74 23.44
N ILE A 110 -12.55 14.97 23.87
CA ILE A 110 -12.26 15.73 25.08
C ILE A 110 -12.72 17.20 24.95
N ILE A 111 -12.51 17.81 23.79
CA ILE A 111 -12.96 19.19 23.50
C ILE A 111 -14.49 19.26 23.50
N ALA A 112 -15.18 18.29 22.90
CA ALA A 112 -16.63 18.16 22.90
C ALA A 112 -17.18 18.09 24.34
N GLY A 113 -16.57 17.30 25.21
CA GLY A 113 -16.94 17.26 26.63
C GLY A 113 -16.68 18.58 27.36
N LYS A 114 -15.47 19.14 27.21
CA LYS A 114 -15.04 20.32 27.97
C LYS A 114 -15.74 21.62 27.57
N ASN A 115 -15.98 21.82 26.27
CA ASN A 115 -16.46 23.09 25.74
C ASN A 115 -17.92 23.05 25.29
N TYR A 116 -18.43 21.86 24.94
CA TYR A 116 -19.77 21.68 24.36
C TYR A 116 -20.68 20.74 25.18
N GLY A 117 -20.18 20.23 26.32
CA GLY A 117 -20.99 19.50 27.30
C GLY A 117 -21.31 18.04 26.95
N ALA A 118 -20.57 17.41 26.03
CA ALA A 118 -20.76 15.98 25.74
C ALA A 118 -20.53 15.11 26.99
N SER A 119 -21.43 14.15 27.22
CA SER A 119 -21.34 13.21 28.33
C SER A 119 -20.10 12.32 28.22
N VAL A 120 -19.64 11.79 29.35
CA VAL A 120 -18.54 10.81 29.39
C VAL A 120 -18.92 9.53 28.63
N ASP A 121 -20.20 9.16 28.64
CA ASP A 121 -20.69 7.99 27.91
C ASP A 121 -20.62 8.20 26.39
N GLU A 122 -20.98 9.40 25.91
CA GLU A 122 -20.90 9.77 24.49
C GLU A 122 -19.44 9.80 24.01
N GLN A 123 -18.52 10.32 24.84
CA GLN A 123 -17.08 10.28 24.55
C GLN A 123 -16.56 8.85 24.44
N ASN A 124 -17.01 7.95 25.32
CA ASN A 124 -16.63 6.55 25.29
C ASN A 124 -17.21 5.81 24.09
N ASP A 125 -18.40 6.19 23.63
CA ASP A 125 -19.02 5.58 22.45
C ASP A 125 -18.32 6.03 21.16
N TRP A 126 -17.90 7.29 21.05
CA TRP A 126 -17.03 7.74 19.96
C TRP A 126 -15.70 7.00 19.89
N LEU A 127 -15.14 6.62 21.06
CA LEU A 127 -13.90 5.85 21.14
C LEU A 127 -14.04 4.36 20.76
N LYS A 128 -15.26 3.82 20.80
CA LYS A 128 -15.55 2.43 20.38
C LYS A 128 -15.92 2.31 18.91
N MET A 129 -16.30 3.42 18.27
CA MET A 129 -16.69 3.46 16.86
C MET A 129 -15.48 3.52 15.91
N PRO A 130 -15.67 3.21 14.61
CA PRO A 130 -14.65 3.43 13.59
C PRO A 130 -14.16 4.89 13.58
N LEU A 131 -12.87 5.10 13.36
CA LEU A 131 -12.22 6.42 13.46
C LEU A 131 -12.80 7.50 12.53
N ASP A 132 -13.19 7.11 11.34
CA ASP A 132 -13.85 7.94 10.33
C ASP A 132 -15.26 8.34 10.75
N GLU A 133 -16.04 7.38 11.23
CA GLU A 133 -17.38 7.62 11.75
C GLU A 133 -17.36 8.51 13.00
N ALA A 134 -16.47 8.21 13.95
CA ALA A 134 -16.29 8.98 15.18
C ALA A 134 -15.93 10.45 14.91
N TYR A 135 -14.99 10.71 14.00
CA TYR A 135 -14.64 12.08 13.63
C TYR A 135 -15.82 12.84 13.03
N ASN A 136 -16.54 12.22 12.08
CA ASN A 136 -17.67 12.86 11.40
C ASN A 136 -18.83 13.15 12.38
N ASP A 137 -19.03 12.26 13.35
CA ASP A 137 -20.08 12.43 14.36
C ASP A 137 -19.74 13.53 15.37
N ILE A 138 -18.48 13.57 15.85
CA ILE A 138 -18.01 14.66 16.73
C ILE A 138 -18.04 16.01 15.99
N GLU A 139 -17.67 16.06 14.70
CA GLU A 139 -17.74 17.27 13.89
C GLU A 139 -19.18 17.82 13.81
N LYS A 140 -20.16 16.93 13.56
CA LYS A 140 -21.58 17.32 13.57
C LYS A 140 -22.05 17.78 14.94
N PHE A 141 -21.69 17.06 16.01
CA PHE A 141 -22.07 17.44 17.37
C PHE A 141 -21.56 18.83 17.75
N VAL A 142 -20.29 19.11 17.43
CA VAL A 142 -19.66 20.41 17.69
C VAL A 142 -20.31 21.51 16.84
N ASP A 143 -20.62 21.24 15.57
CA ASP A 143 -21.31 22.21 14.70
C ASP A 143 -22.69 22.58 15.28
N ILE A 144 -23.49 21.59 15.69
CA ILE A 144 -24.81 21.81 16.32
C ILE A 144 -24.68 22.62 17.62
N LYS A 145 -23.76 22.25 18.50
CA LYS A 145 -23.56 22.93 19.78
C LYS A 145 -23.02 24.35 19.64
N LYS A 146 -22.27 24.64 18.58
CA LYS A 146 -21.85 26.00 18.24
C LYS A 146 -23.03 26.85 17.78
N GLU A 147 -23.94 26.30 16.99
CA GLU A 147 -25.16 27.01 16.59
C GLU A 147 -26.01 27.35 17.83
N GLU A 148 -26.22 26.38 18.74
CA GLU A 148 -26.96 26.59 19.99
C GLU A 148 -26.33 27.61 20.97
N GLN A 149 -25.01 27.86 20.91
CA GLN A 149 -24.34 28.86 21.76
C GLN A 149 -24.32 30.27 21.15
N ASN A 150 -24.60 30.41 19.85
CA ASN A 150 -24.60 31.69 19.15
C ASN A 150 -26.01 32.32 19.02
N ASP A 151 -27.06 31.59 19.38
CA ASP A 151 -28.44 32.06 19.56
C ASP A 151 -28.71 32.52 21.01
#